data_AF-A0A2S3QKP6-F1
#
_entry.id   AF-A0A2S3QKP6-F1
#
_cell.length_a   1.000
_cell.length_b   1.000
_cell.length_c   1.000
_cell.angle_alpha   90.00
_cell.angle_beta   90.00
_cell.angle_gamma   90.00
#
_symmetry.space_group_name_H-M   'P 1'
#
loop_
_entity.id
_entity.type
_entity.pdbx_description
1 polymer ?
#
loop_
_entity_poly.entity_id
_entity_poly.type
_entity_poly.pdbx_seq_one_letter_code
_entity_poly.pdbx_strand_id
1 'polypeptide(L)'
;MMSENRVAVDCGHGCVKALTDHGQRLLGPSLIVPVVEGAETWGTLDAVKPDVVQWAGHEANHYLVGQDAAPHAASLFSRDKAADVLTRDLTMIAVGRLLATSGRVRLAVGVPLAWYLQARREIPEAWAGIVTVNGQTLTIAQVAVWPQGVAALLAVLPPTASPGLYALADVGYRTTDYLIVEVTRAGHPQLISEWSGTVEVGAYHALVEVARQVEQRWQVTYAPHELAQRTEITVRGQEVSIEALQRAAQARNRQNVMGRLQTAWAPILPRLSALLVVGGGAENWRGETLGTMPVTVATDAQWANAQGYLLAMPQ
;
A
#
# COMPACT_ATOMS: atom_id res chain seq x y z
N MET A 1 -20.96 22.33 15.71
CA MET A 1 -19.54 21.94 15.53
C MET A 1 -19.47 21.07 14.29
N MET A 2 -18.67 21.43 13.28
CA MET A 2 -18.35 20.49 12.21
C MET A 2 -17.58 19.33 12.83
N SER A 3 -18.03 18.10 12.64
CA SER A 3 -17.31 16.90 13.10
C SER A 3 -15.96 16.84 12.39
N GLU A 4 -14.89 16.70 13.17
CA GLU A 4 -13.55 16.52 12.65
C GLU A 4 -13.30 15.02 12.44
N ASN A 5 -12.94 14.63 11.22
CA ASN A 5 -12.69 13.24 10.86
C ASN A 5 -11.19 12.94 10.91
N ARG A 6 -10.79 11.84 11.54
CA ARG A 6 -9.41 11.35 11.51
C ARG A 6 -9.30 10.25 10.47
N VAL A 7 -8.48 10.47 9.46
CA VAL A 7 -8.35 9.56 8.32
C VAL A 7 -6.88 9.21 8.11
N ALA A 8 -6.57 7.93 8.00
CA ALA A 8 -5.26 7.47 7.54
C ALA A 8 -5.35 6.91 6.13
N VAL A 9 -4.36 7.21 5.31
CA VAL A 9 -4.24 6.69 3.95
C VAL A 9 -2.84 6.13 3.71
N ASP A 10 -2.77 4.84 3.37
CA ASP A 10 -1.57 4.18 2.84
C ASP A 10 -1.70 4.04 1.32
N CYS A 11 -1.05 4.94 0.58
CA CYS A 11 -1.04 4.95 -0.88
C CYS A 11 0.12 4.12 -1.43
N GLY A 12 -0.01 2.79 -1.38
CA GLY A 12 1.02 1.86 -1.85
C GLY A 12 1.15 1.79 -3.37
N HIS A 13 2.09 0.99 -3.88
CA HIS A 13 2.25 0.78 -5.34
C HIS A 13 1.16 -0.09 -5.97
N GLY A 14 0.56 -1.01 -5.22
CA GLY A 14 -0.49 -1.90 -5.74
C GLY A 14 -1.90 -1.46 -5.34
N CYS A 15 -2.07 -1.01 -4.10
CA CYS A 15 -3.37 -0.62 -3.57
C CYS A 15 -3.28 0.61 -2.65
N VAL A 16 -4.35 1.40 -2.68
CA VAL A 16 -4.64 2.48 -1.74
C VAL A 16 -5.52 1.91 -0.65
N LYS A 17 -5.16 2.18 0.60
CA LYS A 17 -5.90 1.76 1.78
C LYS A 17 -6.22 2.98 2.61
N ALA A 18 -7.49 3.24 2.86
CA ALA A 18 -7.92 4.35 3.69
C ALA A 18 -8.79 3.86 4.86
N LEU A 19 -8.61 4.45 6.04
CA LEU A 19 -9.24 4.04 7.28
C LEU A 19 -9.65 5.28 8.09
N THR A 20 -10.86 5.27 8.66
CA THR A 20 -11.27 6.26 9.67
C THR A 20 -11.10 5.71 11.09
N ASP A 21 -11.02 6.61 12.08
CA ASP A 21 -11.05 6.25 13.50
C ASP A 21 -12.38 5.63 13.95
N HIS A 22 -13.44 5.77 13.14
CA HIS A 22 -14.72 5.09 13.29
C HIS A 22 -14.79 3.71 12.59
N GLY A 23 -13.68 3.24 12.03
CA GLY A 23 -13.57 1.90 11.46
C GLY A 23 -14.05 1.74 10.02
N GLN A 24 -14.43 2.83 9.33
CA GLN A 24 -14.72 2.76 7.89
C GLN A 24 -13.44 2.46 7.13
N ARG A 25 -13.52 1.60 6.12
CA ARG A 25 -12.37 1.12 5.33
C ARG A 25 -12.63 1.27 3.84
N LEU A 26 -11.62 1.68 3.09
CA LEU A 26 -11.59 1.67 1.63
C LEU A 26 -10.30 1.01 1.15
N LEU A 27 -10.44 0.06 0.23
CA LEU A 27 -9.34 -0.60 -0.45
C LEU A 27 -9.60 -0.57 -1.96
N GLY A 28 -8.64 -0.06 -2.72
CA GLY A 28 -8.75 -0.03 -4.19
C GLY A 28 -7.38 -0.07 -4.87
N PRO A 29 -7.32 -0.35 -6.18
CA PRO A 29 -6.05 -0.34 -6.92
C PRO A 29 -5.40 1.05 -6.92
N SER A 30 -4.08 1.10 -6.78
CA SER A 30 -3.31 2.36 -6.86
C SER A 30 -3.04 2.77 -8.30
N LEU A 31 -4.09 2.95 -9.07
CA LEU A 31 -4.06 3.36 -10.47
C LEU A 31 -4.77 4.70 -10.60
N ILE A 32 -4.12 5.66 -11.24
CA ILE A 32 -4.67 7.00 -11.50
C ILE A 32 -4.15 7.44 -12.87
N VAL A 33 -5.02 7.94 -13.74
CA VAL A 33 -4.66 8.44 -15.06
C VAL A 33 -5.34 9.80 -15.26
N PRO A 34 -4.58 10.88 -15.53
CA PRO A 34 -5.18 12.17 -15.87
C PRO A 34 -5.94 12.07 -17.19
N VAL A 35 -7.12 12.67 -17.24
CA VAL A 35 -7.94 12.75 -18.45
C VAL A 35 -8.36 14.19 -18.70
N VAL A 36 -8.67 14.51 -19.96
CA VAL A 36 -9.20 15.83 -20.32
C VAL A 36 -10.68 15.91 -19.93
N GLU A 37 -11.13 17.07 -19.47
CA GLU A 37 -12.55 17.33 -19.23
C GLU A 37 -13.37 17.03 -20.49
N GLY A 38 -14.47 16.27 -20.34
CA GLY A 38 -15.32 15.87 -21.47
C GLY A 38 -14.73 14.75 -22.35
N ALA A 39 -13.62 14.13 -21.97
CA ALA A 39 -13.17 12.87 -22.56
C ALA A 39 -14.15 11.75 -22.19
N GLU A 40 -15.24 11.64 -22.94
CA GLU A 40 -16.06 10.44 -22.93
C GLU A 40 -15.19 9.28 -23.41
N THR A 41 -15.04 8.25 -22.58
CA THR A 41 -14.41 7.00 -22.99
C THR A 41 -15.35 6.31 -23.98
N TRP A 42 -15.06 6.49 -25.27
CA TRP A 42 -15.77 5.79 -26.35
C TRP A 42 -15.60 4.28 -26.17
N GLY A 43 -16.64 3.57 -25.72
CA GLY A 43 -16.66 2.09 -25.77
C GLY A 43 -17.37 1.35 -24.64
N THR A 44 -17.79 1.99 -23.55
CA THR A 44 -18.60 1.33 -22.50
C THR A 44 -20.05 1.83 -22.55
N LEU A 45 -21.01 0.91 -22.49
CA LEU A 45 -22.46 1.21 -22.43
C LEU A 45 -22.84 2.10 -21.23
N ASP A 46 -21.95 2.20 -20.23
CA ASP A 46 -21.94 3.22 -19.19
C ASP A 46 -20.70 4.11 -19.37
N ALA A 47 -20.90 5.41 -19.61
CA ALA A 47 -19.80 6.37 -19.63
C ALA A 47 -19.16 6.43 -18.23
N VAL A 48 -17.89 6.04 -18.12
CA VAL A 48 -17.16 6.14 -16.84
C VAL A 48 -16.98 7.62 -16.52
N LYS A 49 -17.57 8.06 -15.40
CA LYS A 49 -17.43 9.44 -14.92
C LYS A 49 -16.07 9.60 -14.23
N PRO A 50 -15.18 10.50 -14.72
CA PRO A 50 -13.91 10.75 -14.05
C PRO A 50 -14.10 11.31 -12.63
N ASP A 51 -13.19 10.97 -11.72
CA ASP A 51 -13.04 11.70 -10.47
C ASP A 51 -12.49 13.10 -10.74
N VAL A 52 -12.93 14.08 -9.95
CA VAL A 52 -12.51 15.48 -10.07
C VAL A 52 -11.90 15.93 -8.76
N VAL A 53 -10.69 16.49 -8.81
CA VAL A 53 -10.00 17.06 -7.66
C VAL A 53 -9.66 18.52 -7.94
N GLN A 54 -10.11 19.42 -7.08
CA GLN A 54 -9.88 20.86 -7.21
C GLN A 54 -9.40 21.45 -5.89
N TRP A 55 -8.15 21.89 -5.87
CA TRP A 55 -7.60 22.64 -4.73
C TRP A 55 -8.03 24.11 -4.81
N ALA A 56 -8.29 24.75 -3.66
CA ALA A 56 -8.72 26.14 -3.63
C ALA A 56 -7.70 27.07 -4.33
N GLY A 57 -8.17 27.83 -5.32
CA GLY A 57 -7.32 28.71 -6.14
C GLY A 57 -6.63 28.02 -7.33
N HIS A 58 -6.91 26.74 -7.59
CA HIS A 58 -6.38 25.97 -8.70
C HIS A 58 -7.49 25.47 -9.63
N GLU A 59 -7.11 25.15 -10.87
CA GLU A 59 -7.99 24.46 -11.83
C GLU A 59 -8.32 23.04 -11.36
N ALA A 60 -9.46 22.52 -11.82
CA ALA A 60 -9.89 21.17 -11.52
C ALA A 60 -9.11 20.15 -12.37
N ASN A 61 -8.60 19.10 -11.73
CA ASN A 61 -8.00 17.96 -12.41
C ASN A 61 -9.01 16.81 -12.51
N HIS A 62 -9.03 16.13 -13.65
CA HIS A 62 -9.91 15.00 -13.91
C HIS A 62 -9.09 13.71 -14.03
N TYR A 63 -9.58 12.64 -13.41
CA TYR A 63 -8.86 11.37 -13.30
C TYR A 63 -9.76 10.16 -13.52
N LEU A 64 -9.24 9.15 -14.22
CA LEU A 64 -9.71 7.77 -14.05
C LEU A 64 -8.93 7.15 -12.90
N VAL A 65 -9.61 6.40 -12.02
CA VAL A 65 -9.00 5.82 -10.81
C VAL A 65 -9.40 4.36 -10.62
N GLY A 66 -8.45 3.55 -10.13
CA GLY A 66 -8.71 2.16 -9.80
C GLY A 66 -8.85 1.30 -11.05
N GLN A 67 -9.88 0.45 -11.12
CA GLN A 67 -10.07 -0.44 -12.26
C GLN A 67 -10.40 0.31 -13.56
N ASP A 68 -11.06 1.46 -13.46
CA ASP A 68 -11.37 2.30 -14.62
C ASP A 68 -10.11 2.88 -15.26
N ALA A 69 -9.03 3.03 -14.49
CA ALA A 69 -7.73 3.47 -15.00
C ALA A 69 -6.94 2.31 -15.63
N ALA A 70 -7.24 1.04 -15.32
CA ALA A 70 -6.42 -0.10 -15.72
C ALA A 70 -6.21 -0.23 -17.25
N PRO A 71 -7.21 -0.01 -18.12
CA PRO A 71 -7.03 -0.10 -19.57
C PRO A 71 -6.11 0.99 -20.15
N HIS A 72 -6.05 2.15 -19.49
CA HIS A 72 -5.34 3.35 -19.95
C HIS A 72 -4.02 3.56 -19.22
N ALA A 73 -3.81 2.85 -18.12
CA ALA A 73 -2.57 2.89 -17.38
C ALA A 73 -1.48 2.10 -18.13
N ALA A 74 -0.73 2.79 -19.00
CA ALA A 74 0.69 2.46 -19.13
C ALA A 74 1.25 2.70 -17.73
N SER A 75 1.36 1.63 -16.95
CA SER A 75 1.40 1.78 -15.51
C SER A 75 2.44 2.80 -15.09
N LEU A 76 1.98 3.74 -14.25
CA LEU A 76 2.80 4.69 -13.54
C LEU A 76 3.67 3.89 -12.55
N PHE A 77 4.65 3.19 -13.12
CA PHE A 77 5.73 2.47 -12.48
C PHE A 77 6.91 3.40 -12.20
N SER A 78 6.81 4.71 -12.47
CA SER A 78 7.89 5.67 -12.21
C SER A 78 8.08 5.95 -10.71
N ARG A 79 9.31 6.38 -10.38
CA ARG A 79 10.02 6.07 -9.14
C ARG A 79 9.89 7.12 -8.03
N ASP A 80 8.91 8.04 -8.08
CA ASP A 80 8.91 9.20 -7.17
C ASP A 80 7.52 9.58 -6.63
N LYS A 81 6.93 8.72 -5.78
CA LYS A 81 5.56 8.90 -5.25
C LYS A 81 5.42 9.95 -4.13
N ALA A 82 6.47 10.27 -3.36
CA ALA A 82 6.30 11.06 -2.14
C ALA A 82 5.96 12.54 -2.37
N ALA A 83 6.31 13.10 -3.53
CA ALA A 83 6.00 14.48 -3.91
C ALA A 83 5.12 14.59 -5.16
N ASP A 84 4.61 13.46 -5.66
CA ASP A 84 3.82 13.41 -6.89
C ASP A 84 2.39 13.90 -6.65
N VAL A 85 1.95 14.85 -7.49
CA VAL A 85 0.58 15.37 -7.54
C VAL A 85 -0.43 14.24 -7.69
N LEU A 86 -0.09 13.19 -8.44
CA LEU A 86 -0.99 12.04 -8.62
C LEU A 86 -1.17 11.25 -7.33
N THR A 87 -0.12 11.09 -6.50
CA THR A 87 -0.24 10.43 -5.19
C THR A 87 -1.09 11.25 -4.24
N ARG A 88 -0.90 12.58 -4.23
CA ARG A 88 -1.72 13.51 -3.44
C ARG A 88 -3.18 13.42 -3.84
N ASP A 89 -3.48 13.58 -5.13
CA ASP A 89 -4.85 13.64 -5.62
C ASP A 89 -5.54 12.27 -5.48
N LEU A 90 -4.83 11.15 -5.71
CA LEU A 90 -5.33 9.81 -5.42
C LEU A 90 -5.64 9.61 -3.92
N THR A 91 -4.82 10.18 -3.04
CA THR A 91 -5.08 10.18 -1.59
C THR A 91 -6.35 10.96 -1.27
N MET A 92 -6.54 12.15 -1.87
CA MET A 92 -7.76 12.95 -1.64
C MET A 92 -9.02 12.28 -2.18
N ILE A 93 -8.92 11.60 -3.34
CA ILE A 93 -10.01 10.79 -3.90
C ILE A 93 -10.39 9.67 -2.93
N ALA A 94 -9.40 8.98 -2.36
CA ALA A 94 -9.65 7.94 -1.37
C ALA A 94 -10.34 8.49 -0.10
N VAL A 95 -9.94 9.67 0.38
CA VAL A 95 -10.59 10.34 1.52
C VAL A 95 -12.04 10.72 1.18
N GLY A 96 -12.29 11.36 0.04
CA GLY A 96 -13.64 11.76 -0.39
C GLY A 96 -14.58 10.56 -0.53
N ARG A 97 -14.12 9.50 -1.20
CA ARG A 97 -14.88 8.24 -1.33
C ARG A 97 -15.15 7.56 0.03
N LEU A 98 -14.20 7.63 0.96
CA LEU A 98 -14.35 7.03 2.29
C LEU A 98 -15.36 7.80 3.17
N LEU A 99 -15.30 9.13 3.17
CA LEU A 99 -16.17 9.97 4.02
C LEU A 99 -17.54 10.23 3.41
N ALA A 100 -17.65 10.20 2.08
CA ALA A 100 -18.86 10.44 1.29
C ALA A 100 -19.59 11.78 1.57
N THR A 101 -19.00 12.68 2.34
CA THR A 101 -19.58 13.95 2.79
C THR A 101 -18.49 15.00 2.98
N SER A 102 -18.86 16.27 2.82
CA SER A 102 -17.97 17.41 3.10
C SER A 102 -17.63 17.48 4.59
N GLY A 103 -16.43 17.93 4.93
CA GLY A 103 -16.04 18.04 6.34
C GLY A 103 -14.59 18.45 6.58
N ARG A 104 -14.24 18.56 7.85
CA ARG A 104 -12.88 18.83 8.30
C ARG A 104 -12.15 17.49 8.50
N VAL A 105 -10.90 17.40 8.05
CA VAL A 105 -10.12 16.17 8.07
C VAL A 105 -8.74 16.42 8.70
N ARG A 106 -8.37 15.57 9.65
CA ARG A 106 -6.97 15.34 10.06
C ARG A 106 -6.48 14.10 9.35
N LEU A 107 -5.47 14.27 8.53
CA LEU A 107 -4.98 13.25 7.62
C LEU A 107 -3.67 12.68 8.16
N ALA A 108 -3.50 11.35 8.12
CA ALA A 108 -2.20 10.71 8.31
C ALA A 108 -1.85 9.89 7.06
N VAL A 109 -0.61 10.03 6.59
CA VAL A 109 -0.13 9.35 5.38
C VAL A 109 1.19 8.65 5.61
N GLY A 110 1.41 7.61 4.82
CA GLY A 110 2.63 6.82 4.80
C GLY A 110 3.58 7.21 3.68
N VAL A 111 4.88 7.19 3.95
CA VAL A 111 5.93 7.25 2.92
C VAL A 111 6.99 6.18 3.16
N PRO A 112 7.69 5.70 2.12
CA PRO A 112 8.85 4.83 2.28
C PRO A 112 9.87 5.43 3.26
N LEU A 113 10.53 4.57 4.04
CA LEU A 113 11.47 4.98 5.09
C LEU A 113 12.56 5.92 4.57
N ALA A 114 13.10 5.66 3.38
CA ALA A 114 14.16 6.46 2.75
C ALA A 114 13.76 7.92 2.50
N TRP A 115 12.47 8.21 2.35
CA TRP A 115 11.95 9.54 2.00
C TRP A 115 11.38 10.30 3.19
N TYR A 116 11.21 9.63 4.34
CA TYR A 116 10.49 10.14 5.49
C TYR A 116 11.01 11.50 6.01
N LEU A 117 12.33 11.67 6.10
CA LEU A 117 12.93 12.89 6.70
C LEU A 117 12.61 14.16 5.91
N GLN A 118 12.51 14.06 4.58
CA GLN A 118 12.14 15.14 3.68
C GLN A 118 10.62 15.29 3.64
N ALA A 119 9.90 14.19 3.36
CA ALA A 119 8.45 14.18 3.21
C ALA A 119 7.69 14.69 4.45
N ARG A 120 8.19 14.43 5.67
CA ARG A 120 7.58 14.94 6.91
C ARG A 120 7.56 16.46 7.04
N ARG A 121 8.35 17.17 6.22
CA ARG A 121 8.38 18.63 6.17
C ARG A 121 7.52 19.16 5.03
N GLU A 122 7.65 18.58 3.84
CA GLU A 122 7.05 19.10 2.62
C GLU A 122 5.56 18.75 2.47
N ILE A 123 5.17 17.51 2.80
CA ILE A 123 3.78 17.05 2.62
C ILE A 123 2.78 17.85 3.48
N PRO A 124 3.05 18.11 4.78
CA PRO A 124 2.09 18.86 5.60
C PRO A 124 1.80 20.27 5.09
N GLU A 125 2.80 20.95 4.54
CA GLU A 125 2.64 22.27 3.95
C GLU A 125 1.88 22.19 2.62
N ALA A 126 2.25 21.25 1.75
CA ALA A 126 1.69 21.15 0.41
C ALA A 126 0.27 20.55 0.35
N TRP A 127 -0.15 19.78 1.36
CA TRP A 127 -1.41 19.03 1.36
C TRP A 127 -2.46 19.57 2.34
N ALA A 128 -2.10 20.54 3.20
CA ALA A 128 -3.09 21.25 4.01
C ALA A 128 -3.86 22.26 3.16
N GLY A 129 -5.13 22.49 3.49
CA GLY A 129 -5.98 23.45 2.77
C GLY A 129 -7.36 22.92 2.42
N ILE A 130 -8.03 23.62 1.51
CA ILE A 130 -9.38 23.27 1.05
C ILE A 130 -9.26 22.57 -0.31
N VAL A 131 -9.85 21.39 -0.42
CA VAL A 131 -9.92 20.61 -1.67
C VAL A 131 -11.36 20.15 -1.90
N THR A 132 -11.83 20.26 -3.13
CA THR A 132 -13.11 19.70 -3.55
C THR A 132 -12.87 18.43 -4.35
N VAL A 133 -13.44 17.31 -3.90
CA VAL A 133 -13.33 15.99 -4.52
C VAL A 133 -14.73 15.55 -4.94
N ASN A 134 -14.98 15.39 -6.24
CA ASN A 134 -16.30 14.99 -6.77
C ASN A 134 -17.47 15.86 -6.24
N GLY A 135 -17.23 17.16 -6.04
CA GLY A 135 -18.22 18.09 -5.46
C GLY A 135 -18.29 18.10 -3.94
N GLN A 136 -17.53 17.27 -3.24
CA GLN A 136 -17.42 17.26 -1.78
C GLN A 136 -16.26 18.12 -1.32
N THR A 137 -16.51 19.11 -0.47
CA THR A 137 -15.47 20.01 0.04
C THR A 137 -14.86 19.44 1.32
N LEU A 138 -13.56 19.18 1.29
CA LEU A 138 -12.76 18.72 2.42
C LEU A 138 -11.82 19.83 2.86
N THR A 139 -11.81 20.14 4.15
CA THR A 139 -10.83 21.03 4.78
C THR A 139 -9.78 20.19 5.47
N ILE A 140 -8.62 20.03 4.85
CA ILE A 140 -7.47 19.31 5.40
C ILE A 140 -6.79 20.20 6.43
N ALA A 141 -7.11 19.97 7.69
CA ALA A 141 -6.69 20.77 8.83
C ALA A 141 -5.22 20.56 9.21
N GLN A 142 -4.77 19.32 9.11
CA GLN A 142 -3.45 18.86 9.48
C GLN A 142 -3.12 17.61 8.68
N VAL A 143 -1.86 17.46 8.29
CA VAL A 143 -1.33 16.22 7.74
C VAL A 143 -0.18 15.73 8.60
N ALA A 144 -0.26 14.50 9.07
CA ALA A 144 0.82 13.78 9.74
C ALA A 144 1.44 12.80 8.76
N VAL A 145 2.77 12.75 8.69
CA VAL A 145 3.50 11.85 7.80
C VAL A 145 4.24 10.84 8.66
N TRP A 146 4.20 9.57 8.25
CA TRP A 146 4.83 8.47 8.98
C TRP A 146 5.64 7.56 8.05
N PRO A 147 6.75 6.98 8.53
CA PRO A 147 7.47 5.97 7.77
C PRO A 147 6.65 4.67 7.69
N GLN A 148 6.51 4.13 6.48
CA GLN A 148 6.00 2.77 6.24
C GLN A 148 6.82 1.73 7.01
N GLY A 149 6.15 0.65 7.44
CA GLY A 149 6.70 -0.40 8.29
C GLY A 149 6.88 0.03 9.75
N VAL A 150 7.51 1.17 10.02
CA VAL A 150 7.69 1.68 11.40
C VAL A 150 6.34 1.97 12.06
N ALA A 151 5.42 2.61 11.35
CA ALA A 151 4.08 2.83 11.90
C ALA A 151 3.29 1.52 12.04
N ALA A 152 3.45 0.57 11.11
CA ALA A 152 2.77 -0.72 11.21
C ALA A 152 3.09 -1.45 12.52
N LEU A 153 4.32 -1.32 13.04
CA LEU A 153 4.69 -1.86 14.35
C LEU A 153 3.81 -1.36 15.49
N LEU A 154 3.32 -0.12 15.44
CA LEU A 154 2.42 0.41 16.47
C LEU A 154 1.06 -0.30 16.47
N ALA A 155 0.66 -0.86 15.32
CA ALA A 155 -0.58 -1.63 15.19
C ALA A 155 -0.39 -3.12 15.55
N VAL A 156 0.80 -3.68 15.27
CA VAL A 156 1.02 -5.14 15.36
C VAL A 156 1.83 -5.58 16.58
N LEU A 157 2.61 -4.69 17.19
CA LEU A 157 3.25 -5.01 18.46
C LEU A 157 2.18 -5.00 19.56
N PRO A 158 2.05 -6.09 20.34
CA PRO A 158 1.13 -6.09 21.45
C PRO A 158 1.57 -5.03 22.48
N PRO A 159 0.64 -4.35 23.17
CA PRO A 159 0.98 -3.42 24.25
C PRO A 159 1.83 -4.07 25.38
N THR A 160 1.76 -5.40 25.48
CA THR A 160 2.50 -6.23 26.43
C THR A 160 3.83 -6.75 25.88
N ALA A 161 4.29 -6.25 24.72
CA ALA A 161 5.55 -6.67 24.13
C ALA A 161 6.70 -6.46 25.13
N SER A 162 7.43 -7.54 25.41
CA SER A 162 8.59 -7.46 26.30
C SER A 162 9.74 -6.70 25.63
N PRO A 163 10.63 -6.05 26.39
CA PRO A 163 11.80 -5.43 25.82
C PRO A 163 12.64 -6.44 25.02
N GLY A 164 13.14 -6.03 23.85
CA GLY A 164 13.90 -6.92 22.96
C GLY A 164 13.86 -6.48 21.50
N LEU A 165 14.40 -7.33 20.63
CA LEU A 165 14.50 -7.06 19.19
C LEU A 165 13.34 -7.69 18.44
N TYR A 166 12.66 -6.92 17.61
CA TYR A 166 11.55 -7.39 16.79
C TYR A 166 11.86 -7.14 15.33
N ALA A 167 11.67 -8.16 14.50
CA ALA A 167 11.76 -8.03 13.06
C ALA A 167 10.36 -7.82 12.48
N LEU A 168 10.26 -6.93 11.50
CA LEU A 168 9.07 -6.75 10.67
C LEU A 168 9.46 -6.90 9.21
N ALA A 169 8.72 -7.71 8.45
CA ALA A 169 8.72 -7.65 6.99
C ALA A 169 7.36 -7.15 6.48
N ASP A 170 7.35 -6.04 5.77
CA ASP A 170 6.19 -5.51 5.06
C ASP A 170 6.22 -5.96 3.61
N VAL A 171 5.46 -7.00 3.29
CA VAL A 171 5.41 -7.61 1.96
C VAL A 171 4.40 -6.85 1.10
N GLY A 172 4.92 -5.83 0.42
CA GLY A 172 4.18 -4.99 -0.51
C GLY A 172 4.01 -5.57 -1.91
N TYR A 173 3.44 -4.75 -2.79
CA TYR A 173 3.20 -5.14 -4.18
C TYR A 173 4.50 -5.21 -5.00
N ARG A 174 5.41 -4.24 -4.85
CA ARG A 174 6.69 -4.22 -5.60
C ARG A 174 7.91 -4.53 -4.75
N THR A 175 7.86 -4.12 -3.50
CA THR A 175 8.97 -4.21 -2.56
C THR A 175 8.55 -5.00 -1.34
N THR A 176 9.54 -5.56 -0.66
CA THR A 176 9.40 -6.03 0.71
C THR A 176 10.33 -5.18 1.57
N ASP A 177 9.75 -4.31 2.40
CA ASP A 177 10.52 -3.55 3.38
C ASP A 177 10.75 -4.42 4.61
N TYR A 178 11.96 -4.39 5.14
CA TYR A 178 12.32 -5.19 6.30
C TYR A 178 13.00 -4.31 7.34
N LEU A 179 12.55 -4.41 8.59
CA LEU A 179 12.95 -3.54 9.68
C LEU A 179 13.32 -4.37 10.89
N ILE A 180 14.34 -3.92 11.63
CA ILE A 180 14.58 -4.36 12.99
C ILE A 180 14.30 -3.19 13.92
N VAL A 181 13.52 -3.43 14.97
CA VAL A 181 13.31 -2.47 16.05
C VAL A 181 13.72 -3.04 17.40
N GLU A 182 14.25 -2.18 18.25
CA GLU A 182 14.44 -2.45 19.66
C GLU A 182 13.29 -1.83 20.46
N VAL A 183 12.51 -2.68 21.15
CA VAL A 183 11.54 -2.22 22.14
C VAL A 183 12.28 -2.08 23.47
N THR A 184 12.38 -0.85 23.96
CA THR A 184 13.03 -0.56 25.24
C THR A 184 12.10 -0.84 26.42
N ARG A 185 12.62 -0.81 27.65
CA ARG A 185 11.79 -0.87 28.88
C ARG A 185 10.77 0.27 28.98
N ALA A 186 11.01 1.39 28.31
CA ALA A 186 10.07 2.50 28.22
C ALA A 186 8.92 2.23 27.23
N GLY A 187 8.93 1.09 26.51
CA GLY A 187 7.89 0.70 25.56
C GLY A 187 7.99 1.39 24.20
N HIS A 188 8.97 2.24 23.98
CA HIS A 188 9.15 2.94 22.70
C HIS A 188 10.01 2.09 21.73
N PRO A 189 9.50 1.76 20.53
CA PRO A 189 10.27 1.07 19.51
C PRO A 189 11.29 2.02 18.87
N GLN A 190 12.54 1.59 18.79
CA GLN A 190 13.62 2.32 18.11
C GLN A 190 14.10 1.53 16.90
N LEU A 191 14.13 2.17 15.73
CA LEU A 191 14.59 1.54 14.50
C LEU A 191 16.10 1.32 14.52
N ILE A 192 16.54 0.11 14.18
CA ILE A 192 17.95 -0.24 13.98
C ILE A 192 18.23 -0.25 12.47
N SER A 193 18.72 0.87 11.97
CA SER A 193 18.93 1.11 10.54
C SER A 193 19.90 0.11 9.88
N GLU A 194 20.92 -0.35 10.60
CA GLU A 194 21.93 -1.30 10.08
C GLU A 194 21.31 -2.62 9.57
N TRP A 195 20.23 -3.08 10.21
CA TRP A 195 19.55 -4.33 9.87
C TRP A 195 18.21 -4.10 9.17
N SER A 196 17.99 -2.89 8.68
CA SER A 196 16.76 -2.46 8.04
C SER A 196 17.02 -2.05 6.59
N GLY A 197 16.07 -2.30 5.70
CA GLY A 197 16.22 -1.98 4.30
C GLY A 197 15.02 -2.41 3.46
N THR A 198 15.23 -2.45 2.15
CA THR A 198 14.20 -2.78 1.17
C THR A 198 14.73 -3.82 0.21
N VAL A 199 13.94 -4.86 -0.03
CA VAL A 199 14.14 -5.77 -1.16
C VAL A 199 13.22 -5.33 -2.30
N GLU A 200 13.75 -5.09 -3.50
CA GLU A 200 12.98 -4.81 -4.72
C GLU A 200 12.31 -6.09 -5.29
N VAL A 201 11.63 -6.84 -4.41
CA VAL A 201 10.85 -8.03 -4.73
C VAL A 201 9.56 -7.99 -3.89
N GLY A 202 8.42 -8.05 -4.57
CA GLY A 202 7.08 -8.05 -3.99
C GLY A 202 6.12 -8.94 -4.77
N ALA A 203 4.82 -8.88 -4.46
CA ALA A 203 3.81 -9.73 -5.09
C ALA A 203 3.73 -9.61 -6.63
N TYR A 204 4.10 -8.46 -7.19
CA TYR A 204 4.12 -8.20 -8.64
C TYR A 204 5.05 -9.15 -9.40
N HIS A 205 6.20 -9.54 -8.82
CA HIS A 205 7.14 -10.43 -9.49
C HIS A 205 6.55 -11.82 -9.73
N ALA A 206 5.73 -12.31 -8.80
CA ALA A 206 4.99 -13.55 -9.01
C ALA A 206 4.00 -13.41 -10.18
N LEU A 207 3.29 -12.28 -10.29
CA LEU A 207 2.34 -12.04 -11.38
C LEU A 207 3.02 -11.93 -12.75
N VAL A 208 4.19 -11.28 -12.82
CA VAL A 208 5.03 -11.25 -14.03
C VAL A 208 5.42 -12.67 -14.45
N GLU A 209 5.79 -13.51 -13.48
CA GLU A 209 6.14 -14.90 -13.76
C GLU A 209 4.94 -15.72 -14.26
N VAL A 210 3.74 -15.47 -13.72
CA VAL A 210 2.50 -16.10 -14.20
C VAL A 210 2.19 -15.64 -15.62
N ALA A 211 2.24 -14.34 -15.91
CA ALA A 211 2.00 -13.80 -17.25
C ALA A 211 2.94 -14.43 -18.29
N ARG A 212 4.22 -14.54 -17.97
CA ARG A 212 5.22 -15.21 -18.82
C ARG A 212 4.88 -16.69 -19.04
N GLN A 213 4.46 -17.41 -18.00
CA GLN A 213 4.06 -18.83 -18.13
C GLN A 213 2.78 -18.99 -18.95
N VAL A 214 1.83 -18.06 -18.80
CA VAL A 214 0.60 -18.02 -19.59
C VAL A 214 0.91 -17.86 -21.08
N GLU A 215 1.75 -16.88 -21.42
CA GLU A 215 2.20 -16.64 -22.78
C GLU A 215 2.92 -17.85 -23.35
N GLN A 216 3.85 -18.45 -22.61
CA GLN A 216 4.59 -19.63 -23.06
C GLN A 216 3.67 -20.83 -23.32
N ARG A 217 2.72 -21.10 -22.43
CA ARG A 217 1.89 -22.31 -22.47
C ARG A 217 0.73 -22.20 -23.47
N TRP A 218 0.10 -21.04 -23.57
CA TRP A 218 -1.13 -20.86 -24.34
C TRP A 218 -1.00 -19.85 -25.49
N GLN A 219 0.15 -19.18 -25.63
CA GLN A 219 0.42 -18.20 -26.69
C GLN A 219 -0.61 -17.06 -26.70
N VAL A 220 -1.00 -16.62 -25.50
CA VAL A 220 -1.89 -15.47 -25.26
C VAL A 220 -1.22 -14.51 -24.29
N THR A 221 -1.38 -13.21 -24.53
CA THR A 221 -0.75 -12.16 -23.72
C THR A 221 -1.77 -11.61 -22.72
N TYR A 222 -1.40 -11.61 -21.45
CA TYR A 222 -2.12 -10.93 -20.37
C TYR A 222 -1.14 -10.03 -19.63
N ALA A 223 -1.56 -8.83 -19.28
CA ALA A 223 -0.80 -7.99 -18.39
C ALA A 223 -0.87 -8.53 -16.94
N PRO A 224 0.20 -8.42 -16.13
CA PRO A 224 0.22 -8.97 -14.77
C PRO A 224 -0.94 -8.51 -13.87
N HIS A 225 -1.42 -7.28 -14.05
CA HIS A 225 -2.53 -6.72 -13.26
C HIS A 225 -3.88 -7.38 -13.59
N GLU A 226 -4.08 -7.83 -14.84
CA GLU A 226 -5.28 -8.56 -15.25
C GLU A 226 -5.35 -9.94 -14.58
N LEU A 227 -4.20 -10.53 -14.27
CA LEU A 227 -4.07 -11.83 -13.63
C LEU A 227 -4.14 -11.76 -12.10
N ALA A 228 -4.09 -10.57 -11.51
CA ALA A 228 -4.03 -10.40 -10.05
C ALA A 228 -5.32 -10.84 -9.34
N GLN A 229 -6.47 -10.75 -10.02
CA GLN A 229 -7.79 -11.07 -9.47
C GLN A 229 -8.46 -12.26 -10.17
N ARG A 230 -7.75 -12.96 -11.06
CA ARG A 230 -8.29 -14.06 -11.85
C ARG A 230 -7.70 -15.38 -11.39
N THR A 231 -8.54 -16.40 -11.27
CA THR A 231 -8.12 -17.80 -11.13
C THR A 231 -8.19 -18.56 -12.46
N GLU A 232 -8.89 -17.98 -13.44
CA GLU A 232 -9.13 -18.52 -14.77
C GLU A 232 -8.88 -17.45 -15.85
N ILE A 233 -8.48 -17.90 -17.03
CA ILE A 233 -8.31 -17.06 -18.21
C ILE A 233 -8.99 -17.68 -19.42
N THR A 234 -9.43 -16.83 -20.33
CA THR A 234 -10.03 -17.25 -21.60
C THR A 234 -8.93 -17.49 -22.64
N VAL A 235 -8.74 -18.75 -23.04
CA VAL A 235 -7.85 -19.14 -24.14
C VAL A 235 -8.70 -19.61 -25.31
N ARG A 236 -8.78 -18.81 -26.37
CA ARG A 236 -9.51 -19.17 -27.60
C ARG A 236 -10.95 -19.62 -27.33
N GLY A 237 -11.65 -18.93 -26.44
CA GLY A 237 -13.04 -19.21 -26.06
C GLY A 237 -13.21 -20.30 -24.99
N GLN A 238 -12.13 -20.84 -24.43
CA GLN A 238 -12.19 -21.80 -23.32
C GLN A 238 -11.62 -21.20 -22.04
N GLU A 239 -12.32 -21.37 -20.92
CA GLU A 239 -11.80 -21.02 -19.61
C GLU A 239 -10.76 -22.04 -19.15
N VAL A 240 -9.60 -21.56 -18.75
CA VAL A 240 -8.48 -22.37 -18.29
C VAL A 240 -8.01 -21.85 -16.94
N SER A 241 -7.92 -22.75 -15.96
CA SER A 241 -7.40 -22.40 -14.64
C SER A 241 -5.90 -22.11 -14.67
N ILE A 242 -5.51 -21.03 -13.98
CA ILE A 242 -4.11 -20.61 -13.78
C ILE A 242 -3.67 -20.70 -12.32
N GLU A 243 -4.52 -21.20 -11.42
CA GLU A 243 -4.23 -21.25 -9.98
C GLU A 243 -2.94 -21.99 -9.65
N ALA A 244 -2.66 -23.10 -10.34
CA ALA A 244 -1.44 -23.85 -10.12
C ALA A 244 -0.19 -23.04 -10.48
N LEU A 245 -0.25 -22.22 -11.55
CA LEU A 245 0.83 -21.32 -11.93
C LEU A 245 1.01 -20.22 -10.88
N GLN A 246 -0.10 -19.65 -10.40
CA GLN A 246 -0.09 -18.62 -9.36
C GLN A 246 0.51 -19.14 -8.05
N ARG A 247 0.04 -20.28 -7.55
CA ARG A 247 0.58 -20.91 -6.33
C ARG A 247 2.08 -21.17 -6.45
N ALA A 248 2.52 -21.71 -7.57
CA ALA A 248 3.93 -22.02 -7.80
C ALA A 248 4.81 -20.76 -7.89
N ALA A 249 4.34 -19.71 -8.60
CA ALA A 249 5.04 -18.44 -8.69
C ALA A 249 5.10 -17.70 -7.35
N GLN A 250 4.00 -17.70 -6.59
CA GLN A 250 3.96 -17.14 -5.23
C GLN A 250 4.93 -17.84 -4.29
N ALA A 251 4.99 -19.18 -4.33
CA ALA A 251 5.93 -19.96 -3.51
C ALA A 251 7.39 -19.64 -3.84
N ARG A 252 7.75 -19.56 -5.13
CA ARG A 252 9.11 -19.17 -5.56
C ARG A 252 9.45 -17.74 -5.15
N ASN A 253 8.53 -16.80 -5.35
CA ASN A 253 8.70 -15.41 -4.95
C ASN A 253 8.93 -15.31 -3.44
N ARG A 254 8.13 -16.02 -2.63
CA ARG A 254 8.30 -16.09 -1.19
C ARG A 254 9.68 -16.63 -0.80
N GLN A 255 10.10 -17.76 -1.37
CA GLN A 255 11.42 -18.34 -1.11
C GLN A 255 12.56 -17.38 -1.45
N ASN A 256 12.46 -16.63 -2.55
CA ASN A 256 13.44 -15.61 -2.92
C ASN A 256 13.52 -14.49 -1.87
N VAL A 257 12.38 -13.94 -1.44
CA VAL A 257 12.35 -12.88 -0.43
C VAL A 257 12.87 -13.42 0.90
N MET A 258 12.41 -14.60 1.36
CA MET A 258 12.91 -15.25 2.58
C MET A 258 14.42 -15.46 2.53
N GLY A 259 14.98 -15.95 1.42
CA GLY A 259 16.43 -16.12 1.28
C GLY A 259 17.20 -14.82 1.50
N ARG A 260 16.70 -13.71 0.94
CA ARG A 260 17.31 -12.38 1.13
C ARG A 260 17.19 -11.87 2.56
N LEU A 261 16.02 -12.03 3.19
CA LEU A 261 15.83 -11.65 4.59
C LEU A 261 16.71 -12.50 5.51
N GLN A 262 16.85 -13.79 5.23
CA GLN A 262 17.73 -14.68 6.00
C GLN A 262 19.19 -14.23 5.90
N THR A 263 19.66 -13.81 4.72
CA THR A 263 20.99 -13.22 4.56
C THR A 263 21.13 -11.92 5.34
N ALA A 264 20.18 -11.00 5.19
CA ALA A 264 20.21 -9.68 5.84
C ALA A 264 20.19 -9.80 7.37
N TRP A 265 19.40 -10.73 7.92
CA TRP A 265 19.22 -10.90 9.35
C TRP A 265 20.04 -12.04 9.95
N ALA A 266 20.88 -12.75 9.19
CA ALA A 266 21.69 -13.85 9.72
C ALA A 266 22.43 -13.51 11.04
N PRO A 267 23.03 -12.31 11.19
CA PRO A 267 23.75 -11.96 12.42
C PRO A 267 22.84 -11.70 13.63
N ILE A 268 21.57 -11.36 13.41
CA ILE A 268 20.63 -10.93 14.46
C ILE A 268 19.49 -11.92 14.70
N LEU A 269 19.23 -12.85 13.79
CA LEU A 269 18.15 -13.83 13.85
C LEU A 269 18.03 -14.53 15.22
N PRO A 270 19.12 -15.02 15.83
CA PRO A 270 19.05 -15.71 17.12
C PRO A 270 18.69 -14.79 18.31
N ARG A 271 18.75 -13.47 18.12
CA ARG A 271 18.47 -12.45 19.15
C ARG A 271 17.06 -11.86 19.03
N LEU A 272 16.31 -12.21 17.99
CA LEU A 272 14.97 -11.70 17.79
C LEU A 272 14.00 -12.33 18.79
N SER A 273 13.17 -11.49 19.40
CA SER A 273 12.01 -11.88 20.20
C SER A 273 10.87 -12.39 19.32
N ALA A 274 10.68 -11.80 18.15
CA ALA A 274 9.69 -12.22 17.16
C ALA A 274 10.02 -11.72 15.75
N LEU A 275 9.49 -12.44 14.76
CA LEU A 275 9.47 -12.03 13.36
C LEU A 275 8.01 -11.89 12.92
N LEU A 276 7.62 -10.64 12.65
CA LEU A 276 6.27 -10.24 12.25
C LEU A 276 6.23 -9.98 10.74
N VAL A 277 5.14 -10.35 10.08
CA VAL A 277 4.92 -10.07 8.66
C VAL A 277 3.60 -9.34 8.46
N VAL A 278 3.66 -8.24 7.71
CA VAL A 278 2.54 -7.38 7.35
C VAL A 278 2.52 -7.13 5.84
N GLY A 279 1.52 -6.38 5.36
CA GLY A 279 1.36 -6.06 3.95
C GLY A 279 0.40 -6.99 3.21
N GLY A 280 0.06 -6.62 1.97
CA GLY A 280 -0.92 -7.36 1.17
C GLY A 280 -0.46 -8.77 0.75
N GLY A 281 0.85 -9.02 0.76
CA GLY A 281 1.42 -10.34 0.46
C GLY A 281 1.68 -11.21 1.69
N ALA A 282 1.37 -10.73 2.91
CA ALA A 282 1.75 -11.37 4.17
C ALA A 282 1.16 -12.78 4.35
N GLU A 283 -0.08 -12.98 3.92
CA GLU A 283 -0.80 -14.25 4.11
C GLU A 283 -0.07 -15.43 3.45
N ASN A 284 0.66 -15.16 2.36
CA ASN A 284 1.46 -16.19 1.68
C ASN A 284 2.60 -16.74 2.54
N TRP A 285 2.92 -16.11 3.67
CA TRP A 285 4.00 -16.49 4.59
C TRP A 285 3.50 -17.25 5.82
N ARG A 286 2.20 -17.50 5.94
CA ARG A 286 1.65 -18.22 7.08
C ARG A 286 2.23 -19.64 7.17
N GLY A 287 2.73 -19.99 8.36
CA GLY A 287 3.31 -21.30 8.64
C GLY A 287 4.77 -21.46 8.22
N GLU A 288 5.42 -20.40 7.72
CA GLU A 288 6.83 -20.43 7.33
C GLU A 288 7.77 -20.20 8.52
N THR A 289 9.05 -20.54 8.32
CA THR A 289 10.14 -20.23 9.26
C THR A 289 11.29 -19.57 8.52
N LEU A 290 11.89 -18.54 9.12
CA LEU A 290 13.14 -17.95 8.63
C LEU A 290 14.29 -18.54 9.45
N GLY A 291 15.07 -19.43 8.86
CA GLY A 291 15.96 -20.30 9.65
C GLY A 291 15.15 -21.12 10.66
N THR A 292 15.41 -20.95 11.95
CA THR A 292 14.64 -21.55 13.06
C THR A 292 13.58 -20.62 13.65
N MET A 293 13.50 -19.36 13.21
CA MET A 293 12.57 -18.37 13.75
C MET A 293 11.20 -18.52 13.08
N PRO A 294 10.12 -18.80 13.83
CA PRO A 294 8.78 -18.86 13.27
C PRO A 294 8.32 -17.50 12.75
N VAL A 295 7.66 -17.50 11.59
CA VAL A 295 7.05 -16.31 11.01
C VAL A 295 5.64 -16.12 11.58
N THR A 296 5.37 -14.93 12.12
CA THR A 296 4.04 -14.55 12.61
C THR A 296 3.40 -13.52 11.68
N VAL A 297 2.39 -13.95 10.92
CA VAL A 297 1.58 -13.02 10.11
C VAL A 297 0.62 -12.27 11.03
N ALA A 298 0.69 -10.94 11.00
CA ALA A 298 -0.16 -10.09 11.84
C ALA A 298 -1.65 -10.23 11.49
N THR A 299 -2.53 -10.10 12.48
CA THR A 299 -3.97 -9.91 12.24
C THR A 299 -4.18 -8.62 11.45
N ASP A 300 -5.07 -8.63 10.46
CA ASP A 300 -5.29 -7.47 9.57
C ASP A 300 -3.98 -6.95 8.92
N ALA A 301 -3.02 -7.84 8.61
CA ALA A 301 -1.71 -7.52 8.05
C ALA A 301 -1.74 -6.49 6.90
N GLN A 302 -2.74 -6.56 6.02
CA GLN A 302 -2.90 -5.62 4.91
C GLN A 302 -3.15 -4.17 5.38
N TRP A 303 -3.75 -3.97 6.54
CA TRP A 303 -4.13 -2.67 7.10
C TRP A 303 -3.14 -2.11 8.11
N ALA A 304 -2.10 -2.87 8.47
CA ALA A 304 -1.20 -2.55 9.57
C ALA A 304 -0.59 -1.14 9.49
N ASN A 305 -0.13 -0.70 8.30
CA ASN A 305 0.39 0.66 8.11
C ASN A 305 -0.67 1.74 8.39
N ALA A 306 -1.85 1.63 7.75
CA ALA A 306 -2.92 2.61 7.92
C ALA A 306 -3.44 2.68 9.37
N GLN A 307 -3.54 1.53 10.04
CA GLN A 307 -3.85 1.47 11.48
C GLN A 307 -2.76 2.15 12.31
N GLY A 308 -1.49 1.87 12.02
CA GLY A 308 -0.34 2.51 12.64
C GLY A 308 -0.35 4.03 12.51
N TYR A 309 -0.69 4.55 11.33
CA TYR A 309 -0.81 5.99 11.08
C TYR A 309 -1.91 6.64 11.91
N LEU A 310 -3.07 5.99 12.05
CA LEU A 310 -4.15 6.49 12.92
C LEU A 310 -3.74 6.50 14.39
N LEU A 311 -3.11 5.42 14.86
CA LEU A 311 -2.65 5.32 16.25
C LEU A 311 -1.60 6.36 16.59
N ALA A 312 -0.72 6.68 15.65
CA ALA A 312 0.35 7.65 15.82
C ALA A 312 -0.11 9.11 15.62
N MET A 313 -1.28 9.32 14.98
CA MET A 313 -1.79 10.66 14.71
C MET A 313 -1.97 11.44 16.02
N PRO A 314 -1.47 12.68 16.10
CA PRO A 314 -1.64 13.52 17.30
C PRO A 314 -3.11 13.64 17.69
N GLN A 315 -3.36 13.74 19.00
CA GLN A 315 -4.69 14.07 19.54
C GLN A 315 -5.04 15.53 19.24
#